data_AF-A0A522IUU3-F1
#
_entry.id   AF-A0A522IUU3-F1
#
_cell.length_a   1.000
_cell.length_b   1.000
_cell.length_c   1.000
_cell.angle_alpha   90.00
_cell.angle_beta   90.00
_cell.angle_gamma   90.00
#
_symmetry.space_group_name_H-M   'P 1'
#
loop_
_entity.id
_entity.type
_entity.pdbx_description
1 polymer ?
#
loop_
_entity_poly.entity_id
_entity_poly.type
_entity_poly.pdbx_seq_one_letter_code
_entity_poly.pdbx_strand_id
1 'polypeptide(L)'
;VIVRAWYEPVTRAALYAARDLVMAAIEDRPYDVQAAVDELSELTETLRLGPSTDSIVDAADDRDIPAIRLSDVNLVQLGYGAAQRRIWTAETNLTSAIAEGVSRDKDLTKTLLSACGIPVPEGQLVKTVEEAWDAAQQIGLPVVIKPMDGNHGRGVFTNLATYAEIKTAFDVAVDEGSGVVVERHIQGDEHRLLVVGNRMVAAARGDVASVVGDGVSTVEQLIESQINADPRRGRDEDHPLNFIRLDSAARLEISRQGYEAESVPPVGKTVVIQRSGNVSLDVTDKVHPSVAATVALAARVVGLDIAGVDLVANDISRPLEEQGGAIVEVNAGPGLLMHLKPAEGQSRPVGEAIIGHLFPPGEAGRIPLVGVTGSHGKTTVARIVTRLLQIDGQSTGLACSDGLFFARRHVNKEDSANWEQARRVLLNRSVQAGVIENSSRVILTEGLAYDRCQVGIVTNLDPADTLPDLYITEVDQIANVFRTQVDVVLSDGAAVLNADDDRVANMASLCDGDIVFFGMDGESAIIARHRSEGRRAVFVRGGVIVLANGRVETPLTDVAAIPLTKGGTQPQQVCNVLAAVAAAWVLGVDEALMRTGIETFGLDIAGAEVVPDSSAPALEVSV
;
A
#
# COMPACT_ATOMS: atom_id res chain seq x y z
N VAL A 1 0.83 -21.64 18.41
CA VAL A 1 1.41 -20.30 18.16
C VAL A 1 0.84 -19.83 16.84
N ILE A 2 0.11 -18.71 16.84
CA ILE A 2 -0.36 -18.06 15.59
C ILE A 2 0.75 -17.09 15.19
N VAL A 3 1.25 -17.21 13.96
CA VAL A 3 2.31 -16.33 13.42
C VAL A 3 1.69 -15.50 12.31
N ARG A 4 1.64 -14.17 12.47
CA ARG A 4 1.31 -13.25 11.37
C ARG A 4 2.52 -13.20 10.43
N ALA A 5 2.34 -13.53 9.17
CA ALA A 5 3.40 -13.59 8.18
C ALA A 5 3.07 -12.67 6.99
N TRP A 6 3.83 -11.59 6.82
CA TRP A 6 3.74 -10.75 5.62
C TRP A 6 4.37 -11.41 4.39
N TYR A 7 5.47 -12.13 4.63
CA TYR A 7 6.19 -12.89 3.61
C TYR A 7 6.22 -14.36 4.03
N GLU A 8 5.22 -15.12 3.57
CA GLU A 8 5.04 -16.52 3.95
C GLU A 8 6.29 -17.37 3.67
N PRO A 9 6.97 -17.30 2.50
CA PRO A 9 8.15 -18.12 2.25
C PRO A 9 9.29 -17.82 3.23
N VAL A 10 9.55 -16.53 3.50
CA VAL A 10 10.58 -16.09 4.46
C VAL A 10 10.24 -16.56 5.87
N THR A 11 8.99 -16.38 6.28
CA THR A 11 8.54 -16.75 7.63
C THR A 11 8.60 -18.26 7.83
N ARG A 12 8.18 -19.03 6.82
CA ARG A 12 8.23 -20.49 6.84
C ARG A 12 9.67 -21.01 6.87
N ALA A 13 10.55 -20.44 6.06
CA ALA A 13 11.99 -20.76 6.08
C ALA A 13 12.60 -20.46 7.46
N ALA A 14 12.30 -19.30 8.04
CA ALA A 14 12.76 -18.93 9.37
C ALA A 14 12.24 -19.87 10.47
N LEU A 15 10.97 -20.31 10.39
CA LEU A 15 10.41 -21.28 11.33
C LEU A 15 11.09 -22.65 11.22
N TYR A 16 11.38 -23.12 10.01
CA TYR A 16 12.12 -24.37 9.82
C TYR A 16 13.57 -24.26 10.30
N ALA A 17 14.26 -23.15 9.98
CA ALA A 17 15.61 -22.89 10.48
C ALA A 17 15.65 -22.86 12.02
N ALA A 18 14.69 -22.16 12.65
CA ALA A 18 14.59 -22.10 14.11
C ALA A 18 14.28 -23.47 14.74
N ARG A 19 13.35 -24.24 14.15
CA ARG A 19 13.08 -25.63 14.56
C ARG A 19 14.35 -26.47 14.48
N ASP A 20 15.05 -26.41 13.36
CA ASP A 20 16.21 -27.26 13.09
C ASP A 20 17.39 -26.87 13.98
N LEU A 21 17.55 -25.60 14.32
CA LEU A 21 18.49 -25.14 15.33
C LEU A 21 18.17 -25.71 16.72
N VAL A 22 16.91 -25.67 17.14
CA VAL A 22 16.48 -26.23 18.44
C VAL A 22 16.67 -27.75 18.46
N MET A 23 16.29 -28.44 17.39
CA MET A 23 16.53 -29.88 17.26
C MET A 23 18.02 -30.21 17.29
N ALA A 24 18.85 -29.37 16.64
CA ALA A 24 20.29 -29.56 16.66
C ALA A 24 20.87 -29.49 18.08
N ALA A 25 20.40 -28.53 18.86
CA ALA A 25 20.78 -28.39 20.26
C ALA A 25 20.29 -29.56 21.13
N ILE A 26 19.08 -30.08 20.89
CA ILE A 26 18.53 -31.24 21.61
C ILE A 26 19.33 -32.51 21.30
N GLU A 27 19.76 -32.68 20.06
CA GLU A 27 20.43 -33.89 19.55
C GLU A 27 21.97 -33.83 19.67
N ASP A 28 22.52 -32.73 20.20
CA ASP A 28 23.97 -32.47 20.28
C ASP A 28 24.69 -32.59 18.92
N ARG A 29 24.08 -32.03 17.86
CA ARG A 29 24.65 -31.98 16.50
C ARG A 29 25.06 -30.56 16.12
N PRO A 30 26.12 -30.37 15.30
CA PRO A 30 26.50 -29.05 14.82
C PRO A 30 25.41 -28.44 13.94
N TYR A 31 25.28 -27.10 14.00
CA TYR A 31 24.39 -26.30 13.17
C TYR A 31 25.09 -25.00 12.76
N ASP A 32 25.12 -24.71 11.47
CA ASP A 32 25.72 -23.49 10.93
C ASP A 32 24.70 -22.35 10.97
N VAL A 33 24.77 -21.53 12.02
CA VAL A 33 23.86 -20.39 12.20
C VAL A 33 24.12 -19.31 11.15
N GLN A 34 25.37 -19.08 10.76
CA GLN A 34 25.69 -18.00 9.83
C GLN A 34 25.15 -18.31 8.45
N ALA A 35 25.35 -19.53 7.95
CA ALA A 35 24.81 -19.95 6.67
C ALA A 35 23.27 -19.85 6.62
N ALA A 36 22.58 -20.20 7.71
CA ALA A 36 21.13 -20.06 7.80
C ALA A 36 20.68 -18.58 7.79
N VAL A 37 21.43 -17.70 8.45
CA VAL A 37 21.15 -16.24 8.43
C VAL A 37 21.40 -15.66 7.04
N ASP A 38 22.46 -16.08 6.36
CA ASP A 38 22.79 -15.63 5.00
C ASP A 38 21.68 -16.06 4.01
N GLU A 39 21.24 -17.32 4.05
CA GLU A 39 20.14 -17.83 3.23
C GLU A 39 18.83 -17.07 3.48
N LEU A 40 18.50 -16.79 4.74
CA LEU A 40 17.32 -16.00 5.09
C LEU A 40 17.44 -14.53 4.65
N SER A 41 18.65 -13.97 4.60
CA SER A 41 18.92 -12.61 4.15
C SER A 41 18.74 -12.50 2.63
N GLU A 42 19.31 -13.42 1.85
CA GLU A 42 19.12 -13.49 0.39
C GLU A 42 17.63 -13.66 0.03
N LEU A 43 16.92 -14.50 0.78
CA LEU A 43 15.48 -14.70 0.59
C LEU A 43 14.68 -13.43 0.92
N THR A 44 15.14 -12.67 1.91
CA THR A 44 14.57 -11.38 2.31
C THR A 44 14.76 -10.34 1.21
N GLU A 45 15.97 -10.19 0.67
CA GLU A 45 16.28 -9.27 -0.43
C GLU A 45 15.45 -9.57 -1.68
N THR A 46 15.23 -10.86 -1.97
CA THR A 46 14.48 -11.29 -3.15
C THR A 46 12.98 -11.11 -3.01
N LEU A 47 12.44 -11.36 -1.81
CA LEU A 47 10.99 -11.47 -1.60
C LEU A 47 10.36 -10.30 -0.87
N ARG A 48 11.11 -9.42 -0.19
CA ARG A 48 10.52 -8.28 0.50
C ARG A 48 10.18 -7.13 -0.45
N LEU A 49 9.46 -6.16 0.09
CA LEU A 49 9.20 -4.91 -0.61
C LEU A 49 10.48 -4.07 -0.61
N GLY A 50 10.74 -3.37 -1.72
CA GLY A 50 11.83 -2.39 -1.77
C GLY A 50 11.58 -1.23 -0.79
N PRO A 51 12.63 -0.53 -0.32
CA PRO A 51 12.57 0.41 0.80
C PRO A 51 11.53 1.54 0.61
N SER A 52 11.34 1.99 -0.63
CA SER A 52 10.32 3.01 -0.93
C SER A 52 8.90 2.49 -0.66
N THR A 53 8.59 1.29 -1.16
CA THR A 53 7.25 0.68 -0.98
C THR A 53 7.05 0.28 0.47
N ASP A 54 8.07 -0.31 1.10
CA ASP A 54 8.06 -0.75 2.50
C ASP A 54 7.73 0.43 3.42
N SER A 55 8.38 1.59 3.23
CA SER A 55 8.11 2.78 4.05
C SER A 55 6.66 3.29 3.98
N ILE A 56 5.99 3.14 2.84
CA ILE A 56 4.58 3.54 2.69
C ILE A 56 3.68 2.53 3.39
N VAL A 57 4.04 1.25 3.28
CA VAL A 57 3.32 0.12 3.84
C VAL A 57 3.42 0.08 5.36
N ASP A 58 4.60 0.33 5.93
CA ASP A 58 4.81 0.47 7.38
C ASP A 58 3.99 1.63 7.93
N ALA A 59 4.01 2.79 7.27
CA ALA A 59 3.19 3.93 7.65
C ALA A 59 1.67 3.66 7.55
N ALA A 60 1.26 2.68 6.75
CA ALA A 60 -0.13 2.22 6.69
C ALA A 60 -0.45 1.31 7.90
N ASP A 61 0.43 0.38 8.25
CA ASP A 61 0.27 -0.51 9.42
C ASP A 61 0.28 0.29 10.73
N ASP A 62 1.11 1.33 10.85
CA ASP A 62 1.12 2.29 11.99
C ASP A 62 -0.22 3.01 12.19
N ARG A 63 -1.05 3.07 11.14
CA ARG A 63 -2.41 3.64 11.16
C ARG A 63 -3.51 2.57 11.13
N ASP A 64 -3.17 1.32 11.38
CA ASP A 64 -4.07 0.16 11.30
C ASP A 64 -4.77 0.03 9.93
N ILE A 65 -4.14 0.48 8.84
CA ILE A 65 -4.63 0.33 7.47
C ILE A 65 -4.07 -0.99 6.90
N PRO A 66 -4.93 -1.95 6.53
CA PRO A 66 -4.47 -3.26 6.11
C PRO A 66 -3.82 -3.19 4.72
N ALA A 67 -2.82 -4.02 4.45
CA ALA A 67 -2.20 -4.10 3.13
C ALA A 67 -2.29 -5.51 2.52
N ILE A 68 -2.39 -5.56 1.19
CA ILE A 68 -2.38 -6.79 0.41
C ILE A 68 -1.39 -6.62 -0.75
N ARG A 69 -0.33 -7.43 -0.78
CA ARG A 69 0.55 -7.50 -1.96
C ARG A 69 -0.18 -8.20 -3.11
N LEU A 70 -0.20 -7.55 -4.28
CA LEU A 70 -0.92 -8.00 -5.48
C LEU A 70 -0.01 -8.66 -6.51
N SER A 71 1.29 -8.35 -6.50
CA SER A 71 2.27 -8.93 -7.42
C SER A 71 3.68 -8.93 -6.83
N ASP A 72 4.59 -9.62 -7.51
CA ASP A 72 6.02 -9.64 -7.14
C ASP A 72 6.70 -8.28 -7.40
N VAL A 73 6.16 -7.45 -8.31
CA VAL A 73 6.73 -6.15 -8.74
C VAL A 73 6.30 -4.95 -7.88
N ASN A 74 6.20 -5.11 -6.55
CA ASN A 74 5.87 -4.04 -5.59
C ASN A 74 4.51 -3.34 -5.83
N LEU A 75 3.53 -4.04 -6.41
CA LEU A 75 2.14 -3.57 -6.46
C LEU A 75 1.43 -3.96 -5.16
N VAL A 76 0.96 -2.96 -4.42
CA VAL A 76 0.31 -3.15 -3.12
C VAL A 76 -1.05 -2.46 -3.10
N GLN A 77 -2.04 -3.17 -2.58
CA GLN A 77 -3.32 -2.59 -2.17
C GLN A 77 -3.24 -2.20 -0.70
N LEU A 78 -3.67 -0.98 -0.38
CA LEU A 78 -3.85 -0.48 0.98
C LEU A 78 -5.35 -0.34 1.22
N GLY A 79 -5.86 -0.86 2.32
CA GLY A 79 -7.29 -0.93 2.62
C GLY A 79 -8.04 -2.05 1.90
N TYR A 80 -9.36 -2.12 2.11
CA TYR A 80 -10.26 -3.15 1.59
C TYR A 80 -11.42 -2.55 0.78
N GLY A 81 -11.92 -3.35 -0.17
CA GLY A 81 -13.13 -3.03 -0.92
C GLY A 81 -13.08 -1.66 -1.60
N ALA A 82 -14.15 -0.89 -1.50
CA ALA A 82 -14.27 0.46 -2.04
C ALA A 82 -13.40 1.50 -1.31
N ALA A 83 -12.99 1.23 -0.07
CA ALA A 83 -12.13 2.11 0.71
C ALA A 83 -10.64 1.98 0.33
N GLN A 84 -10.29 0.99 -0.50
CA GLN A 84 -8.89 0.74 -0.84
C GLN A 84 -8.24 1.84 -1.70
N ARG A 85 -6.91 1.91 -1.61
CA ARG A 85 -6.00 2.60 -2.52
C ARG A 85 -4.99 1.60 -3.05
N ARG A 86 -4.31 1.94 -4.15
CA ARG A 86 -3.23 1.11 -4.69
C ARG A 86 -2.00 1.96 -4.91
N ILE A 87 -0.86 1.37 -4.58
CA ILE A 87 0.45 1.92 -4.87
C ILE A 87 1.22 0.93 -5.73
N TRP A 88 2.00 1.45 -6.65
CA TRP A 88 3.01 0.70 -7.37
C TRP A 88 4.34 1.40 -7.14
N THR A 89 5.17 0.86 -6.27
CA THR A 89 6.29 1.60 -5.67
C THR A 89 5.81 2.89 -4.99
N ALA A 90 6.20 4.07 -5.48
CA ALA A 90 5.75 5.37 -4.98
C ALA A 90 4.62 5.99 -5.81
N GLU A 91 4.24 5.40 -6.96
CA GLU A 91 3.07 5.85 -7.73
C GLU A 91 1.77 5.40 -7.07
N THR A 92 0.71 6.19 -7.22
CA THR A 92 -0.59 5.88 -6.60
C THR A 92 -1.69 5.77 -7.65
N ASN A 93 -2.83 5.21 -7.25
CA ASN A 93 -4.02 5.18 -8.08
C ASN A 93 -4.64 6.57 -8.38
N LEU A 94 -4.06 7.66 -7.84
CA LEU A 94 -4.44 9.03 -8.14
C LEU A 94 -3.55 9.64 -9.24
N THR A 95 -2.39 9.05 -9.51
CA THR A 95 -1.55 9.39 -10.66
C THR A 95 -2.24 8.95 -11.95
N SER A 96 -2.60 9.89 -12.83
CA SER A 96 -3.24 9.55 -14.10
C SER A 96 -2.24 9.13 -15.17
N ALA A 97 -2.63 8.24 -16.09
CA ALA A 97 -1.79 7.87 -17.23
C ALA A 97 -1.41 9.07 -18.12
N ILE A 98 -2.25 10.13 -18.14
CA ILE A 98 -1.93 11.38 -18.82
C ILE A 98 -0.78 12.09 -18.10
N ALA A 99 -0.85 12.22 -16.77
CA ALA A 99 0.19 12.87 -15.98
C ALA A 99 1.52 12.09 -16.03
N GLU A 100 1.47 10.76 -15.97
CA GLU A 100 2.63 9.89 -16.19
C GLU A 100 3.23 10.13 -17.59
N GLY A 101 2.39 10.15 -18.64
CA GLY A 101 2.81 10.44 -20.01
C GLY A 101 3.45 11.82 -20.16
N VAL A 102 2.85 12.86 -19.55
CA VAL A 102 3.43 14.22 -19.53
C VAL A 102 4.80 14.19 -18.84
N SER A 103 4.92 13.55 -17.67
CA SER A 103 6.19 13.51 -16.92
C SER A 103 7.33 12.82 -17.67
N ARG A 104 7.02 11.86 -18.56
CA ARG A 104 8.02 11.20 -19.43
C ARG A 104 8.44 12.05 -20.62
N ASP A 105 7.58 12.93 -21.09
CA ASP A 105 7.88 13.87 -22.18
C ASP A 105 8.48 15.16 -21.60
N LYS A 106 9.81 15.25 -21.63
CA LYS A 106 10.55 16.39 -21.05
C LYS A 106 10.23 17.72 -21.75
N ASP A 107 9.97 17.69 -23.06
CA ASP A 107 9.67 18.90 -23.83
C ASP A 107 8.27 19.41 -23.53
N LEU A 108 7.28 18.51 -23.50
CA LEU A 108 5.92 18.83 -23.10
C LEU A 108 5.88 19.31 -21.65
N THR A 109 6.53 18.62 -20.73
CA THR A 109 6.64 19.04 -19.32
C THR A 109 7.17 20.45 -19.22
N LYS A 110 8.30 20.75 -19.87
CA LYS A 110 8.90 22.10 -19.86
C LYS A 110 8.00 23.16 -20.46
N THR A 111 7.32 22.86 -21.56
CA THR A 111 6.37 23.77 -22.21
C THR A 111 5.23 24.14 -21.25
N LEU A 112 4.66 23.15 -20.55
CA LEU A 112 3.60 23.37 -19.56
C LEU A 112 4.09 24.16 -18.34
N LEU A 113 5.28 23.82 -17.82
CA LEU A 113 5.89 24.53 -16.70
C LEU A 113 6.16 26.00 -17.05
N SER A 114 6.78 26.25 -18.21
CA SER A 114 7.09 27.59 -18.72
C SER A 114 5.83 28.43 -18.93
N ALA A 115 4.76 27.84 -19.49
CA ALA A 115 3.48 28.51 -19.65
C ALA A 115 2.84 28.95 -18.32
N CYS A 116 3.22 28.32 -17.20
CA CYS A 116 2.78 28.67 -15.86
C CYS A 116 3.76 29.60 -15.11
N GLY A 117 4.79 30.12 -15.79
CA GLY A 117 5.80 31.00 -15.19
C GLY A 117 6.82 30.26 -14.31
N ILE A 118 6.92 28.93 -14.43
CA ILE A 118 7.92 28.15 -13.70
C ILE A 118 9.24 28.22 -14.47
N PRO A 119 10.36 28.60 -13.82
CA PRO A 119 11.65 28.69 -14.48
C PRO A 119 12.13 27.28 -14.88
N VAL A 120 12.39 27.10 -16.17
CA VAL A 120 12.96 25.88 -16.77
C VAL A 120 14.16 26.25 -17.65
N PRO A 121 15.13 25.35 -17.84
CA PRO A 121 16.24 25.59 -18.78
C PRO A 121 15.71 25.76 -20.20
N GLU A 122 16.03 26.89 -20.82
CA GLU A 122 15.79 27.15 -22.25
C GLU A 122 16.56 26.12 -23.08
N GLY A 123 15.90 25.52 -24.07
CA GLY A 123 16.51 24.49 -24.90
C GLY A 123 15.82 24.25 -26.22
N GLN A 124 16.49 23.50 -27.10
CA GLN A 124 16.03 23.16 -28.44
C GLN A 124 16.37 21.70 -28.77
N LEU A 125 15.46 21.03 -29.48
CA LEU A 125 15.72 19.71 -30.07
C LEU A 125 16.55 19.87 -31.34
N VAL A 126 17.60 19.08 -31.47
CA VAL A 126 18.54 19.11 -32.58
C VAL A 126 18.77 17.71 -33.14
N LYS A 127 19.09 17.62 -34.44
CA LYS A 127 19.30 16.36 -35.17
C LYS A 127 20.72 16.18 -35.66
N THR A 128 21.52 17.24 -35.71
CA THR A 128 22.92 17.19 -36.13
C THR A 128 23.83 17.93 -35.16
N VAL A 129 25.13 17.64 -35.22
CA VAL A 129 26.15 18.35 -34.43
C VAL A 129 26.18 19.84 -34.78
N GLU A 130 25.97 20.17 -36.06
CA GLU A 130 25.93 21.56 -36.53
C GLU A 130 24.72 22.31 -35.94
N GLU A 131 23.54 21.69 -35.95
CA GLU A 131 22.35 22.24 -35.29
C GLU A 131 22.58 22.39 -33.78
N ALA A 132 23.25 21.42 -33.15
CA ALA A 132 23.58 21.47 -31.72
C ALA A 132 24.50 22.66 -31.39
N TRP A 133 25.50 22.93 -32.22
CA TRP A 133 26.38 24.07 -32.05
C TRP A 133 25.66 25.40 -32.29
N ASP A 134 24.85 25.50 -33.34
CA ASP A 134 24.07 26.70 -33.63
C ASP A 134 23.09 27.00 -32.48
N ALA A 135 22.39 25.99 -31.97
CA ALA A 135 21.53 26.11 -30.79
C ALA A 135 22.32 26.56 -29.56
N ALA A 136 23.51 26.01 -29.33
CA ALA A 136 24.37 26.41 -28.21
C ALA A 136 24.81 27.88 -28.29
N GLN A 137 25.10 28.38 -29.49
CA GLN A 137 25.44 29.78 -29.71
C GLN A 137 24.23 30.72 -29.50
N GLN A 138 23.03 30.27 -29.89
CA GLN A 138 21.79 31.04 -29.69
C GLN A 138 21.39 31.10 -28.20
N ILE A 139 21.44 29.98 -27.49
CA ILE A 139 21.10 29.88 -26.07
C ILE A 139 22.12 30.62 -25.20
N GLY A 140 23.39 30.59 -25.62
CA GLY A 140 24.54 31.11 -24.89
C GLY A 140 25.26 30.02 -24.09
N LEU A 141 26.58 30.00 -24.20
CA LEU A 141 27.44 29.02 -23.53
C LEU A 141 27.65 29.40 -22.04
N PRO A 142 27.84 28.41 -21.15
CA PRO A 142 27.87 26.98 -21.43
C PRO A 142 26.48 26.33 -21.56
N VAL A 143 26.42 25.18 -22.22
CA VAL A 143 25.19 24.39 -22.45
C VAL A 143 25.27 22.96 -21.92
N VAL A 144 24.13 22.31 -21.88
CA VAL A 144 23.93 20.89 -21.58
C VAL A 144 23.48 20.18 -22.84
N ILE A 145 24.01 18.99 -23.09
CA ILE A 145 23.54 18.07 -24.14
C ILE A 145 23.00 16.82 -23.46
N LYS A 146 21.79 16.40 -23.84
CA LYS A 146 21.17 15.18 -23.30
C LYS A 146 20.27 14.49 -24.33
N PRO A 147 20.09 13.17 -24.25
CA PRO A 147 19.06 12.47 -25.01
C PRO A 147 17.66 12.92 -24.58
N MET A 148 16.72 12.91 -25.53
CA MET A 148 15.31 13.26 -25.31
C MET A 148 14.64 12.32 -24.31
N ASP A 149 14.86 11.01 -24.47
CA ASP A 149 14.16 9.94 -23.72
C ASP A 149 15.07 9.23 -22.70
N GLY A 150 16.22 9.83 -22.35
CA GLY A 150 17.18 9.19 -21.44
C GLY A 150 16.76 9.28 -19.98
N ASN A 151 16.97 8.16 -19.25
CA ASN A 151 16.76 8.06 -17.80
C ASN A 151 18.10 7.97 -17.05
N HIS A 152 18.07 8.32 -15.75
CA HIS A 152 19.22 8.20 -14.83
C HIS A 152 20.50 8.94 -15.26
N GLY A 153 20.37 10.05 -15.97
CA GLY A 153 21.52 10.86 -16.39
C GLY A 153 22.40 10.23 -17.47
N ARG A 154 21.99 9.11 -18.08
CA ARG A 154 22.75 8.49 -19.19
C ARG A 154 22.76 9.41 -20.41
N GLY A 155 23.94 9.59 -21.00
CA GLY A 155 24.15 10.49 -22.13
C GLY A 155 23.99 11.97 -21.81
N VAL A 156 23.95 12.37 -20.53
CA VAL A 156 23.84 13.78 -20.13
C VAL A 156 25.23 14.37 -19.90
N PHE A 157 25.55 15.42 -20.66
CA PHE A 157 26.81 16.15 -20.57
C PHE A 157 26.54 17.61 -20.22
N THR A 158 27.12 18.09 -19.13
CA THR A 158 26.88 19.43 -18.60
C THR A 158 28.10 20.34 -18.78
N ASN A 159 27.88 21.66 -18.68
CA ASN A 159 28.91 22.70 -18.72
C ASN A 159 29.79 22.66 -19.98
N LEU A 160 29.17 22.46 -21.15
CA LEU A 160 29.87 22.40 -22.44
C LEU A 160 30.09 23.82 -22.98
N ALA A 161 31.35 24.16 -23.27
CA ALA A 161 31.75 25.52 -23.66
C ALA A 161 32.40 25.58 -25.05
N THR A 162 32.70 24.45 -25.67
CA THR A 162 33.43 24.39 -26.94
C THR A 162 32.76 23.46 -27.95
N TYR A 163 33.01 23.73 -29.24
CA TYR A 163 32.53 22.88 -30.33
C TYR A 163 33.01 21.42 -30.19
N ALA A 164 34.26 21.22 -29.77
CA ALA A 164 34.83 19.89 -29.61
C ALA A 164 34.10 19.09 -28.51
N GLU A 165 33.84 19.71 -27.36
CA GLU A 165 33.07 19.09 -26.27
C GLU A 165 31.63 18.79 -26.71
N ILE A 166 30.98 19.72 -27.40
CA ILE A 166 29.61 19.54 -27.91
C ILE A 166 29.54 18.39 -28.90
N LYS A 167 30.49 18.30 -29.83
CA LYS A 167 30.55 17.19 -30.78
C LYS A 167 30.67 15.84 -30.06
N THR A 168 31.61 15.72 -29.13
CA THR A 168 31.80 14.48 -28.37
C THR A 168 30.57 14.12 -27.54
N ALA A 169 29.94 15.10 -26.90
CA ALA A 169 28.72 14.88 -26.12
C ALA A 169 27.54 14.47 -27.01
N PHE A 170 27.39 15.09 -28.19
CA PHE A 170 26.34 14.77 -29.16
C PHE A 170 26.49 13.35 -29.70
N ASP A 171 27.71 12.95 -30.08
CA ASP A 171 28.00 11.61 -30.59
C ASP A 171 27.63 10.51 -29.58
N VAL A 172 27.73 10.77 -28.28
CA VAL A 172 27.28 9.83 -27.24
C VAL A 172 25.77 9.94 -26.99
N ALA A 173 25.22 11.15 -26.93
CA ALA A 173 23.80 11.35 -26.63
C ALA A 173 22.87 10.80 -27.72
N VAL A 174 23.30 10.84 -28.98
CA VAL A 174 22.50 10.32 -30.11
C VAL A 174 22.37 8.79 -30.08
N ASP A 175 23.36 8.09 -29.55
CA ASP A 175 23.34 6.63 -29.43
C ASP A 175 22.44 6.14 -28.28
N GLU A 176 22.09 7.04 -27.34
CA GLU A 176 21.33 6.73 -26.12
C GLU A 176 19.81 7.04 -26.24
N GLY A 177 19.34 7.67 -27.32
CA GLY A 177 17.94 8.11 -27.42
C GLY A 177 17.42 8.39 -28.83
N SER A 178 16.14 8.79 -28.92
CA SER A 178 15.47 9.08 -30.20
C SER A 178 15.74 10.49 -30.76
N GLY A 179 16.44 11.33 -29.99
CA GLY A 179 16.80 12.71 -30.32
C GLY A 179 17.70 13.34 -29.27
N VAL A 180 18.29 14.49 -29.57
CA VAL A 180 19.24 15.20 -28.69
C VAL A 180 18.73 16.60 -28.39
N VAL A 181 18.75 17.00 -27.13
CA VAL A 181 18.34 18.33 -26.66
C VAL A 181 19.58 19.12 -26.22
N VAL A 182 19.69 20.35 -26.69
CA VAL A 182 20.66 21.35 -26.20
C VAL A 182 19.94 22.32 -25.28
N GLU A 183 20.43 22.49 -24.05
CA GLU A 183 19.81 23.35 -23.04
C GLU A 183 20.81 24.30 -22.38
N ARG A 184 20.33 25.43 -21.87
CA ARG A 184 21.15 26.33 -21.05
C ARG A 184 21.68 25.57 -19.82
N HIS A 185 22.98 25.69 -19.56
CA HIS A 185 23.53 25.20 -18.31
C HIS A 185 23.09 26.09 -17.15
N ILE A 186 22.39 25.48 -16.17
CA ILE A 186 22.04 26.13 -14.92
C ILE A 186 23.17 25.92 -13.93
N GLN A 187 23.71 27.01 -13.39
CA GLN A 187 24.76 26.96 -12.39
C GLN A 187 24.15 26.71 -11.00
N GLY A 188 24.68 25.74 -10.27
CA GLY A 188 24.29 25.47 -8.88
C GLY A 188 24.42 24.00 -8.52
N ASP A 189 23.94 23.66 -7.33
CA ASP A 189 23.83 22.30 -6.86
C ASP A 189 22.50 21.69 -7.35
N GLU A 190 22.54 20.40 -7.69
CA GLU A 190 21.34 19.61 -7.99
C GLU A 190 20.58 19.27 -6.71
N HIS A 191 19.26 19.36 -6.76
CA HIS A 191 18.38 19.01 -5.66
C HIS A 191 17.23 18.15 -6.17
N ARG A 192 16.84 17.15 -5.38
CA ARG A 192 15.62 16.37 -5.58
C ARG A 192 14.65 16.66 -4.46
N LEU A 193 13.49 17.18 -4.83
CA LEU A 193 12.43 17.55 -3.90
C LEU A 193 11.25 16.62 -4.09
N LEU A 194 10.68 16.15 -2.99
CA LEU A 194 9.50 15.31 -3.00
C LEU A 194 8.26 16.16 -2.71
N VAL A 195 7.31 16.13 -3.63
CA VAL A 195 5.98 16.68 -3.45
C VAL A 195 5.00 15.54 -3.19
N VAL A 196 4.17 15.71 -2.15
CA VAL A 196 3.05 14.82 -1.86
C VAL A 196 1.79 15.67 -1.71
N GLY A 197 0.77 15.35 -2.51
CA GLY A 197 -0.41 16.19 -2.72
C GLY A 197 -0.01 17.58 -3.23
N ASN A 198 -0.20 18.59 -2.39
CA ASN A 198 0.07 19.99 -2.74
C ASN A 198 1.24 20.60 -1.96
N ARG A 199 2.09 19.77 -1.36
CA ARG A 199 3.13 20.21 -0.44
C ARG A 199 4.45 19.53 -0.75
N MET A 200 5.54 20.31 -0.73
CA MET A 200 6.87 19.75 -0.63
C MET A 200 7.06 19.19 0.79
N VAL A 201 7.48 17.93 0.89
CA VAL A 201 7.62 17.21 2.16
C VAL A 201 9.06 16.82 2.47
N ALA A 202 9.93 16.75 1.45
CA ALA A 202 11.35 16.48 1.62
C ALA A 202 12.17 17.13 0.50
N ALA A 203 13.43 17.44 0.79
CA ALA A 203 14.42 17.89 -0.17
C ALA A 203 15.77 17.30 0.15
N ALA A 204 16.43 16.76 -0.86
CA ALA A 204 17.81 16.30 -0.79
C ALA A 204 18.66 17.06 -1.81
N ARG A 205 19.93 17.26 -1.51
CA ARG A 205 20.93 17.87 -2.39
C ARG A 205 21.95 16.83 -2.85
N GLY A 206 22.41 16.97 -4.09
CA GLY A 206 23.51 16.24 -4.69
C GLY A 206 24.80 16.44 -3.90
N ASP A 207 25.61 15.39 -3.84
CA ASP A 207 26.99 15.49 -3.36
C ASP A 207 27.97 15.60 -4.54
N VAL A 208 29.06 16.32 -4.33
CA VAL A 208 30.16 16.45 -5.28
C VAL A 208 31.22 15.43 -4.92
N ALA A 209 31.36 14.41 -5.76
CA ALA A 209 32.38 13.40 -5.57
C ALA A 209 33.75 13.95 -5.99
N SER A 210 34.71 13.92 -5.08
CA SER A 210 36.09 14.32 -5.34
C SER A 210 37.08 13.45 -4.59
N VAL A 211 38.29 13.34 -5.14
CA VAL A 211 39.43 12.68 -4.50
C VAL A 211 40.51 13.70 -4.17
N VAL A 212 41.29 13.45 -3.12
CA VAL A 212 42.44 14.28 -2.76
C VAL A 212 43.72 13.51 -3.09
N GLY A 213 44.57 14.11 -3.91
CA GLY A 213 45.87 13.55 -4.27
C GLY A 213 46.76 13.30 -3.06
N ASP A 214 47.40 12.14 -3.05
CA ASP A 214 48.44 11.75 -2.10
C ASP A 214 49.85 11.78 -2.74
N GLY A 215 49.94 12.18 -4.00
CA GLY A 215 51.19 12.22 -4.78
C GLY A 215 51.74 10.87 -5.21
N VAL A 216 51.02 9.76 -4.95
CA VAL A 216 51.48 8.40 -5.24
C VAL A 216 50.45 7.59 -6.02
N SER A 217 49.18 7.62 -5.62
CA SER A 217 48.10 6.84 -6.22
C SER A 217 47.48 7.54 -7.42
N THR A 218 47.03 6.73 -8.40
CA THR A 218 46.30 7.24 -9.57
C THR A 218 44.90 7.70 -9.19
N VAL A 219 44.26 8.54 -10.01
CA VAL A 219 42.86 8.96 -9.81
C VAL A 219 41.93 7.75 -9.63
N GLU A 220 42.09 6.70 -10.44
CA GLU A 220 41.31 5.46 -10.30
C GLU A 220 41.52 4.78 -8.94
N GLN A 221 42.76 4.67 -8.47
CA GLN A 221 43.08 4.08 -7.17
C GLN A 221 42.54 4.94 -6.01
N LEU A 222 42.57 6.28 -6.17
CA LEU A 222 42.03 7.21 -5.19
C LEU A 222 40.49 7.12 -5.12
N ILE A 223 39.80 6.93 -6.25
CA ILE A 223 38.35 6.68 -6.25
C ILE A 223 38.03 5.43 -5.43
N GLU A 224 38.77 4.35 -5.66
CA GLU A 224 38.50 3.09 -4.96
C GLU A 224 38.78 3.20 -3.45
N SER A 225 39.90 3.82 -3.09
CA SER A 225 40.34 3.91 -1.68
C SER A 225 39.68 5.02 -0.86
N GLN A 226 39.31 6.15 -1.46
CA GLN A 226 38.74 7.30 -0.74
C GLN A 226 37.23 7.41 -0.86
N ILE A 227 36.64 6.93 -1.96
CA ILE A 227 35.21 7.09 -2.22
C ILE A 227 34.48 5.76 -2.11
N ASN A 228 34.88 4.74 -2.89
CA ASN A 228 34.18 3.45 -2.92
C ASN A 228 34.43 2.59 -1.67
N ALA A 229 35.46 2.90 -0.87
CA ALA A 229 35.69 2.28 0.43
C ALA A 229 34.66 2.67 1.51
N ASP A 230 33.78 3.65 1.27
CA ASP A 230 32.70 4.02 2.19
C ASP A 230 31.71 2.85 2.33
N PRO A 231 31.48 2.30 3.54
CA PRO A 231 30.56 1.18 3.75
C PRO A 231 29.10 1.52 3.43
N ARG A 232 28.76 2.81 3.29
CA ARG A 232 27.44 3.25 2.83
C ARG A 232 27.27 3.12 1.31
N ARG A 233 28.32 2.76 0.57
CA ARG A 233 28.25 2.51 -0.87
C ARG A 233 28.03 1.03 -1.18
N GLY A 234 27.09 0.75 -2.08
CA GLY A 234 26.80 -0.60 -2.52
C GLY A 234 26.18 -0.64 -3.91
N ARG A 235 25.80 -1.85 -4.34
CA ARG A 235 25.09 -2.08 -5.61
C ARG A 235 23.58 -2.21 -5.43
N ASP A 236 23.15 -2.46 -4.20
CA ASP A 236 21.78 -2.84 -3.87
C ASP A 236 21.06 -1.70 -3.15
N GLU A 237 19.72 -1.74 -3.12
CA GLU A 237 18.84 -0.66 -2.65
C GLU A 237 18.95 -0.34 -1.15
N ASP A 238 19.70 -1.16 -0.39
CA ASP A 238 19.97 -0.90 1.03
C ASP A 238 21.04 0.16 1.27
N HIS A 239 21.88 0.42 0.28
CA HIS A 239 22.97 1.37 0.38
C HIS A 239 22.51 2.75 -0.12
N PRO A 240 22.63 3.81 0.69
CA PRO A 240 22.19 5.15 0.29
C PRO A 240 23.06 5.75 -0.83
N LEU A 241 24.23 5.15 -1.10
CA LEU A 241 25.16 5.63 -2.11
C LEU A 241 25.51 4.49 -3.09
N ASN A 242 25.56 4.82 -4.38
CA ASN A 242 26.09 3.95 -5.42
C ASN A 242 27.63 4.04 -5.50
N PHE A 243 28.30 2.99 -5.97
CA PHE A 243 29.71 3.07 -6.35
C PHE A 243 29.95 4.07 -7.50
N ILE A 244 31.06 4.79 -7.44
CA ILE A 244 31.50 5.65 -8.52
C ILE A 244 32.28 4.82 -9.53
N ARG A 245 31.93 4.99 -10.81
CA ARG A 245 32.58 4.34 -11.96
C ARG A 245 33.17 5.40 -12.88
N LEU A 246 34.29 5.08 -13.52
CA LEU A 246 34.94 5.93 -14.52
C LEU A 246 34.25 5.82 -15.89
N ASP A 247 33.02 6.30 -15.96
CA ASP A 247 32.27 6.42 -17.21
C ASP A 247 32.72 7.62 -18.07
N SER A 248 32.09 7.80 -19.23
CA SER A 248 32.41 8.87 -20.18
C SER A 248 32.25 10.27 -19.58
N ALA A 249 31.27 10.46 -18.69
CA ALA A 249 31.00 11.74 -18.04
C ALA A 249 32.05 12.05 -16.97
N ALA A 250 32.38 11.08 -16.12
CA ALA A 250 33.44 11.20 -15.11
C ALA A 250 34.80 11.45 -15.78
N ARG A 251 35.13 10.74 -16.85
CA ARG A 251 36.36 10.96 -17.63
C ARG A 251 36.43 12.37 -18.23
N LEU A 252 35.32 12.88 -18.74
CA LEU A 252 35.25 14.26 -19.24
C LEU A 252 35.51 15.27 -18.12
N GLU A 253 34.90 15.09 -16.94
CA GLU A 253 35.11 16.00 -15.80
C GLU A 253 36.55 15.97 -15.27
N ILE A 254 37.18 14.79 -15.23
CA ILE A 254 38.59 14.64 -14.84
C ILE A 254 39.49 15.34 -15.87
N SER A 255 39.25 15.14 -17.17
CA SER A 255 40.05 15.75 -18.25
C SER A 255 39.97 17.27 -18.29
N ARG A 256 38.83 17.86 -17.94
CA ARG A 256 38.67 19.32 -17.77
C ARG A 256 39.62 19.93 -16.74
N GLN A 257 40.05 19.13 -15.78
CA GLN A 257 41.00 19.55 -14.73
C GLN A 257 42.45 19.26 -15.10
N GLY A 258 42.71 18.73 -16.30
CA GLY A 258 44.04 18.38 -16.79
C GLY A 258 44.55 17.03 -16.29
N TYR A 259 43.67 16.13 -15.88
CA TYR A 259 44.00 14.79 -15.39
C TYR A 259 43.38 13.70 -16.29
N GLU A 260 43.90 12.48 -16.16
CA GLU A 260 43.35 11.24 -16.71
C GLU A 260 43.19 10.22 -15.57
N ALA A 261 42.54 9.08 -15.82
CA ALA A 261 42.30 8.06 -14.79
C ALA A 261 43.61 7.54 -14.17
N GLU A 262 44.66 7.46 -14.97
CA GLU A 262 45.99 6.98 -14.61
C GLU A 262 46.91 8.11 -14.10
N SER A 263 46.44 9.36 -14.09
CA SER A 263 47.21 10.48 -13.54
C SER A 263 47.36 10.36 -12.03
N VAL A 264 48.51 10.79 -11.50
CA VAL A 264 48.78 10.86 -10.06
C VAL A 264 48.66 12.33 -9.61
N PRO A 265 47.56 12.73 -8.92
CA PRO A 265 47.38 14.10 -8.50
C PRO A 265 48.39 14.47 -7.39
N PRO A 266 48.95 15.70 -7.40
CA PRO A 266 49.85 16.16 -6.34
C PRO A 266 49.22 16.11 -4.95
N VAL A 267 50.05 15.98 -3.91
CA VAL A 267 49.59 15.97 -2.51
C VAL A 267 48.69 17.16 -2.21
N GLY A 268 47.50 16.89 -1.66
CA GLY A 268 46.52 17.90 -1.26
C GLY A 268 45.72 18.52 -2.42
N LYS A 269 45.95 18.09 -3.66
CA LYS A 269 45.17 18.55 -4.82
C LYS A 269 43.85 17.79 -4.90
N THR A 270 42.73 18.50 -4.77
CA THR A 270 41.40 17.94 -5.02
C THR A 270 41.15 17.82 -6.53
N VAL A 271 40.72 16.63 -6.97
CA VAL A 271 40.23 16.35 -8.32
C VAL A 271 38.76 15.96 -8.21
N VAL A 272 37.89 16.74 -8.85
CA VAL A 272 36.45 16.46 -8.91
C VAL A 272 36.22 15.31 -9.91
N ILE A 273 35.49 14.29 -9.48
CA ILE A 273 35.17 13.13 -10.31
C ILE A 273 33.77 13.28 -10.91
N GLN A 274 32.82 13.75 -10.10
CA GLN A 274 31.43 13.92 -10.52
C GLN A 274 30.80 15.08 -9.74
N ARG A 275 30.25 16.07 -10.46
CA ARG A 275 29.55 17.22 -9.87
C ARG A 275 28.09 16.92 -9.50
N SER A 276 27.49 15.98 -10.23
CA SER A 276 26.10 15.57 -10.13
C SER A 276 26.05 14.14 -9.58
N GLY A 277 26.32 13.98 -8.28
CA GLY A 277 26.38 12.68 -7.61
C GLY A 277 25.03 12.18 -7.06
N ASN A 278 25.06 11.23 -6.12
CA ASN A 278 23.85 10.77 -5.43
C ASN A 278 23.27 11.93 -4.60
N VAL A 279 22.00 12.25 -4.83
CA VAL A 279 21.25 13.23 -4.06
C VAL A 279 20.92 12.62 -2.70
N SER A 280 21.72 12.91 -1.68
CA SER A 280 21.72 12.18 -0.40
C SER A 280 21.91 13.05 0.84
N LEU A 281 22.07 14.36 0.66
CA LEU A 281 22.20 15.32 1.76
C LEU A 281 20.83 15.95 2.04
N ASP A 282 20.21 15.69 3.20
CA ASP A 282 18.93 16.30 3.55
C ASP A 282 19.06 17.82 3.77
N VAL A 283 18.23 18.57 3.05
CA VAL A 283 18.19 20.04 3.09
C VAL A 283 16.76 20.57 3.19
N THR A 284 15.80 19.72 3.55
CA THR A 284 14.36 20.04 3.60
C THR A 284 14.07 21.34 4.34
N ASP A 285 14.62 21.53 5.54
CA ASP A 285 14.36 22.71 6.37
C ASP A 285 15.06 23.99 5.88
N LYS A 286 15.97 23.86 4.90
CA LYS A 286 16.68 24.99 4.28
C LYS A 286 15.97 25.53 3.05
N VAL A 287 14.98 24.81 2.50
CA VAL A 287 14.32 25.22 1.27
C VAL A 287 13.52 26.49 1.49
N HIS A 288 13.75 27.50 0.64
CA HIS A 288 13.02 28.75 0.69
C HIS A 288 11.51 28.50 0.44
N PRO A 289 10.59 29.16 1.16
CA PRO A 289 9.15 28.97 0.97
C PRO A 289 8.66 29.22 -0.46
N SER A 290 9.24 30.17 -1.19
CA SER A 290 8.89 30.40 -2.60
C SER A 290 9.34 29.25 -3.51
N VAL A 291 10.50 28.63 -3.24
CA VAL A 291 10.97 27.45 -3.98
C VAL A 291 10.02 26.28 -3.74
N ALA A 292 9.65 26.04 -2.48
CA ALA A 292 8.68 25.00 -2.12
C ALA A 292 7.33 25.20 -2.82
N ALA A 293 6.85 26.44 -2.91
CA ALA A 293 5.62 26.78 -3.62
C ALA A 293 5.73 26.55 -5.15
N THR A 294 6.86 26.92 -5.77
CA THR A 294 7.13 26.68 -7.19
C THR A 294 7.18 25.19 -7.51
N VAL A 295 7.83 24.40 -6.66
CA VAL A 295 7.95 22.94 -6.82
C VAL A 295 6.59 22.25 -6.64
N ALA A 296 5.79 22.67 -5.67
CA ALA A 296 4.41 22.20 -5.52
C ALA A 296 3.52 22.60 -6.71
N LEU A 297 3.75 23.78 -7.32
CA LEU A 297 3.07 24.18 -8.54
C LEU A 297 3.48 23.32 -9.73
N ALA A 298 4.77 22.98 -9.86
CA ALA A 298 5.26 22.13 -10.93
C ALA A 298 4.58 20.76 -10.94
N ALA A 299 4.46 20.11 -9.78
CA ALA A 299 3.73 18.85 -9.65
C ALA A 299 2.26 18.98 -10.09
N ARG A 300 1.58 20.06 -9.68
CA ARG A 300 0.19 20.35 -10.10
C ARG A 300 0.04 20.59 -11.60
N VAL A 301 1.01 21.26 -12.22
CA VAL A 301 0.99 21.56 -13.66
C VAL A 301 1.10 20.28 -14.49
N VAL A 302 1.95 19.35 -14.05
CA VAL A 302 2.06 18.01 -14.68
C VAL A 302 0.84 17.13 -14.34
N GLY A 303 0.20 17.38 -13.19
CA GLY A 303 -0.96 16.62 -12.72
C GLY A 303 -0.60 15.41 -11.86
N LEU A 304 0.57 15.45 -11.20
CA LEU A 304 1.04 14.40 -10.31
C LEU A 304 0.65 14.69 -8.85
N ASP A 305 0.12 13.68 -8.18
CA ASP A 305 -0.17 13.71 -6.74
C ASP A 305 1.08 13.44 -5.90
N ILE A 306 1.98 12.59 -6.39
CA ILE A 306 3.32 12.40 -5.84
C ILE A 306 4.33 12.66 -6.96
N ALA A 307 5.26 13.57 -6.72
CA ALA A 307 6.25 13.95 -7.72
C ALA A 307 7.64 14.10 -7.12
N GLY A 308 8.64 13.56 -7.81
CA GLY A 308 10.03 13.95 -7.63
C GLY A 308 10.35 15.12 -8.54
N VAL A 309 10.77 16.25 -7.99
CA VAL A 309 11.11 17.45 -8.75
C VAL A 309 12.60 17.69 -8.64
N ASP A 310 13.27 17.60 -9.78
CA ASP A 310 14.70 17.86 -9.90
C ASP A 310 14.91 19.33 -10.28
N LEU A 311 15.69 20.04 -9.48
CA LEU A 311 15.96 21.46 -9.66
C LEU A 311 17.43 21.76 -9.41
N VAL A 312 17.92 22.82 -10.05
CA VAL A 312 19.28 23.33 -9.84
C VAL A 312 19.20 24.73 -9.25
N ALA A 313 19.96 24.96 -8.18
CA ALA A 313 20.04 26.23 -7.48
C ALA A 313 21.40 26.39 -6.82
N ASN A 314 21.96 27.61 -6.83
CA ASN A 314 23.19 27.93 -6.11
C ASN A 314 22.99 27.93 -4.58
N ASP A 315 21.82 28.37 -4.14
CA ASP A 315 21.41 28.41 -2.73
C ASP A 315 19.91 28.15 -2.62
N ILE A 316 19.54 26.96 -2.15
CA ILE A 316 18.14 26.54 -2.02
C ILE A 316 17.34 27.38 -1.00
N SER A 317 18.03 28.15 -0.15
CA SER A 317 17.41 29.04 0.83
C SER A 317 17.02 30.40 0.27
N ARG A 318 17.24 30.63 -1.03
CA ARG A 318 16.85 31.85 -1.75
C ARG A 318 15.86 31.57 -2.88
N PRO A 319 15.06 32.55 -3.32
CA PRO A 319 14.18 32.41 -4.49
C PRO A 319 14.95 31.97 -5.76
N LEU A 320 14.34 31.14 -6.62
CA LEU A 320 14.99 30.63 -7.83
C LEU A 320 15.35 31.74 -8.83
N GLU A 321 14.42 32.68 -9.08
CA GLU A 321 14.59 33.73 -10.08
C GLU A 321 15.79 34.66 -9.78
N GLU A 322 16.06 34.94 -8.51
CA GLU A 322 17.16 35.83 -8.10
C GLU A 322 18.56 35.24 -8.36
N GLN A 323 18.64 33.92 -8.51
CA GLN A 323 19.90 33.17 -8.63
C GLN A 323 20.03 32.42 -9.96
N GLY A 324 19.06 32.59 -10.87
CA GLY A 324 19.00 31.85 -12.12
C GLY A 324 18.73 30.35 -11.95
N GLY A 325 18.13 29.94 -10.83
CA GLY A 325 17.76 28.54 -10.58
C GLY A 325 16.55 28.11 -11.40
N ALA A 326 16.44 26.82 -11.69
CA ALA A 326 15.38 26.29 -12.55
C ALA A 326 15.02 24.84 -12.21
N ILE A 327 13.77 24.45 -12.53
CA ILE A 327 13.32 23.07 -12.49
C ILE A 327 13.77 22.38 -13.78
N VAL A 328 14.51 21.28 -13.62
CA VAL A 328 15.09 20.50 -14.72
C VAL A 328 14.15 19.39 -15.15
N GLU A 329 13.51 18.73 -14.20
CA GLU A 329 12.66 17.57 -14.45
C GLU A 329 11.58 17.41 -13.37
N VAL A 330 10.45 16.81 -13.73
CA VAL A 330 9.37 16.44 -12.82
C VAL A 330 8.99 14.99 -13.13
N ASN A 331 9.20 14.10 -12.18
CA ASN A 331 9.13 12.65 -12.34
C ASN A 331 7.95 12.06 -11.55
N ALA A 332 7.18 11.20 -12.20
CA ALA A 332 6.26 10.27 -11.53
C ALA A 332 7.06 9.15 -10.84
N GLY A 333 6.47 8.53 -9.81
CA GLY A 333 7.08 7.39 -9.12
C GLY A 333 8.48 7.64 -8.54
N PRO A 334 8.69 8.73 -7.78
CA PRO A 334 10.02 9.07 -7.30
C PRO A 334 10.57 8.01 -6.33
N GLY A 335 11.85 7.69 -6.47
CA GLY A 335 12.56 6.91 -5.45
C GLY A 335 12.59 7.66 -4.12
N LEU A 336 12.25 6.98 -3.03
CA LEU A 336 12.14 7.60 -1.70
C LEU A 336 13.39 7.39 -0.84
N LEU A 337 14.29 6.49 -1.25
CA LEU A 337 15.44 6.05 -0.45
C LEU A 337 16.29 7.22 0.06
N MET A 338 16.55 8.24 -0.76
CA MET A 338 17.35 9.40 -0.36
C MET A 338 16.74 10.23 0.78
N HIS A 339 15.41 10.19 0.93
CA HIS A 339 14.70 10.90 1.98
C HIS A 339 14.55 10.02 3.22
N LEU A 340 14.53 8.70 3.05
CA LEU A 340 14.44 7.72 4.14
C LEU A 340 15.80 7.48 4.81
N LYS A 341 16.86 7.34 4.02
CA LYS A 341 18.23 7.05 4.47
C LYS A 341 19.22 8.06 3.85
N PRO A 342 19.16 9.35 4.21
CA PRO A 342 20.14 10.32 3.72
C PRO A 342 21.54 9.97 4.23
N ALA A 343 22.57 10.25 3.43
CA ALA A 343 23.96 10.09 3.84
C ALA A 343 24.36 11.08 4.93
N GLU A 344 23.79 12.30 4.90
CA GLU A 344 23.88 13.30 5.95
C GLU A 344 22.56 14.04 6.12
N GLY A 345 22.26 14.47 7.36
CA GLY A 345 21.02 15.17 7.71
C GLY A 345 19.96 14.24 8.31
N GLN A 346 18.69 14.66 8.28
CA GLN A 346 17.61 13.93 8.95
C GLN A 346 16.80 13.08 7.97
N SER A 347 16.48 11.85 8.37
CA SER A 347 15.46 11.04 7.71
C SER A 347 14.11 11.77 7.75
N ARG A 348 13.35 11.69 6.66
CA ARG A 348 12.05 12.34 6.52
C ARG A 348 10.93 11.28 6.48
N PRO A 349 9.82 11.48 7.20
CA PRO A 349 8.70 10.54 7.28
C PRO A 349 7.84 10.61 6.01
N VAL A 350 8.43 10.33 4.86
CA VAL A 350 7.78 10.47 3.55
C VAL A 350 6.68 9.42 3.35
N GLY A 351 6.82 8.23 3.93
CA GLY A 351 5.76 7.21 3.96
C GLY A 351 4.50 7.71 4.68
N GLU A 352 4.65 8.31 5.86
CA GLU A 352 3.53 8.92 6.60
C GLU A 352 2.86 10.05 5.81
N ALA A 353 3.64 10.88 5.12
CA ALA A 353 3.10 11.95 4.28
C ALA A 353 2.24 11.38 3.13
N ILE A 354 2.70 10.30 2.49
CA ILE A 354 1.98 9.60 1.42
C ILE A 354 0.69 8.96 1.94
N ILE A 355 0.75 8.25 3.08
CA ILE A 355 -0.43 7.66 3.70
C ILE A 355 -1.42 8.72 4.17
N GLY A 356 -0.94 9.85 4.71
CA GLY A 356 -1.78 11.00 5.06
C GLY A 356 -2.48 11.62 3.85
N HIS A 357 -1.86 11.57 2.67
CA HIS A 357 -2.47 12.01 1.42
C HIS A 357 -3.51 11.03 0.88
N LEU A 358 -3.19 9.73 0.88
CA LEU A 358 -4.07 8.67 0.38
C LEU A 358 -5.30 8.41 1.26
N PHE A 359 -5.11 8.57 2.57
CA PHE A 359 -6.11 8.36 3.61
C PHE A 359 -6.11 9.56 4.57
N PRO A 360 -6.93 10.60 4.32
CA PRO A 360 -7.09 11.73 5.23
C PRO A 360 -7.46 11.29 6.67
N PRO A 361 -7.29 12.17 7.67
CA PRO A 361 -7.66 11.87 9.05
C PRO A 361 -9.12 11.37 9.16
N GLY A 362 -9.31 10.22 9.82
CA GLY A 362 -10.61 9.56 9.96
C GLY A 362 -10.88 8.47 8.92
N GLU A 363 -10.10 8.39 7.84
CA GLU A 363 -10.17 7.24 6.91
C GLU A 363 -9.23 6.12 7.37
N ALA A 364 -9.81 4.96 7.69
CA ALA A 364 -9.08 3.75 8.08
C ALA A 364 -8.78 2.81 6.90
N GLY A 365 -9.19 3.18 5.68
CA GLY A 365 -9.10 2.31 4.51
C GLY A 365 -9.95 1.02 4.61
N ARG A 366 -10.89 0.96 5.57
CA ARG A 366 -11.71 -0.22 5.82
C ARG A 366 -13.15 0.01 5.37
N ILE A 367 -13.73 -1.04 4.82
CA ILE A 367 -15.17 -1.20 4.69
C ILE A 367 -15.70 -1.94 5.93
N PRO A 368 -16.99 -1.79 6.30
CA PRO A 368 -17.61 -2.68 7.26
C PRO A 368 -17.42 -4.14 6.87
N LEU A 369 -16.82 -4.91 7.79
CA LEU A 369 -16.61 -6.35 7.63
C LEU A 369 -17.35 -7.11 8.73
N VAL A 370 -18.05 -8.16 8.33
CA VAL A 370 -18.73 -9.10 9.23
C VAL A 370 -18.09 -10.47 9.06
N GLY A 371 -17.47 -10.98 10.11
CA GLY A 371 -16.99 -12.36 10.19
C GLY A 371 -18.01 -13.25 10.88
N VAL A 372 -18.32 -14.41 10.29
CA VAL A 372 -19.31 -15.34 10.85
C VAL A 372 -18.66 -16.70 11.09
N THR A 373 -18.66 -17.16 12.35
CA THR A 373 -18.16 -18.48 12.72
C THR A 373 -19.12 -19.20 13.68
N GLY A 374 -18.80 -20.46 14.00
CA GLY A 374 -19.61 -21.37 14.80
C GLY A 374 -19.84 -22.71 14.11
N SER A 375 -20.36 -23.70 14.82
CA SER A 375 -20.53 -25.05 14.24
C SER A 375 -21.67 -25.07 13.20
N HIS A 376 -22.81 -24.47 13.51
CA HIS A 376 -24.00 -24.48 12.65
C HIS A 376 -24.56 -23.07 12.36
N GLY A 377 -25.32 -22.93 11.26
CA GLY A 377 -26.09 -21.72 10.96
C GLY A 377 -25.32 -20.57 10.30
N LYS A 378 -23.98 -20.68 10.22
CA LYS A 378 -23.08 -19.68 9.64
C LYS A 378 -23.55 -19.13 8.29
N THR A 379 -23.74 -19.99 7.29
CA THR A 379 -24.16 -19.60 5.93
C THR A 379 -25.48 -18.87 5.92
N THR A 380 -26.45 -19.32 6.72
CA THR A 380 -27.76 -18.66 6.85
C THR A 380 -27.61 -17.27 7.44
N VAL A 381 -26.87 -17.12 8.54
CA VAL A 381 -26.59 -15.82 9.15
C VAL A 381 -25.90 -14.89 8.16
N ALA A 382 -24.84 -15.37 7.50
CA ALA A 382 -24.08 -14.60 6.52
C ALA A 382 -24.97 -14.08 5.36
N ARG A 383 -25.88 -14.93 4.86
CA ARG A 383 -26.84 -14.54 3.80
C ARG A 383 -27.88 -13.53 4.27
N ILE A 384 -28.40 -13.66 5.50
CA ILE A 384 -29.35 -12.68 6.06
C ILE A 384 -28.66 -11.34 6.27
N VAL A 385 -27.49 -11.31 6.92
CA VAL A 385 -26.71 -10.07 7.13
C VAL A 385 -26.44 -9.38 5.81
N THR A 386 -25.99 -10.13 4.80
CA THR A 386 -25.75 -9.60 3.45
C THR A 386 -27.01 -8.97 2.87
N ARG A 387 -28.18 -9.63 3.00
CA ARG A 387 -29.46 -9.08 2.52
C ARG A 387 -29.84 -7.79 3.25
N LEU A 388 -29.63 -7.73 4.56
CA LEU A 388 -29.95 -6.53 5.35
C LEU A 388 -29.09 -5.34 4.90
N LEU A 389 -27.79 -5.55 4.69
CA LEU A 389 -26.88 -4.54 4.16
C LEU A 389 -27.25 -4.11 2.74
N GLN A 390 -27.72 -5.02 1.89
CA GLN A 390 -28.18 -4.69 0.54
C GLN A 390 -29.44 -3.83 0.54
N ILE A 391 -30.39 -4.10 1.45
CA ILE A 391 -31.62 -3.29 1.58
C ILE A 391 -31.27 -1.90 2.11
N ASP A 392 -30.25 -1.79 2.96
CA ASP A 392 -29.67 -0.53 3.42
C ASP A 392 -28.90 0.24 2.31
N GLY A 393 -28.83 -0.32 1.10
CA GLY A 393 -28.25 0.33 -0.08
C GLY A 393 -26.75 0.07 -0.28
N GLN A 394 -26.14 -0.80 0.53
CA GLN A 394 -24.73 -1.15 0.40
C GLN A 394 -24.50 -2.13 -0.75
N SER A 395 -23.46 -1.89 -1.55
CA SER A 395 -22.92 -2.89 -2.49
C SER A 395 -22.10 -3.93 -1.72
N THR A 396 -22.66 -5.12 -1.50
CA THR A 396 -22.06 -6.14 -0.63
C THR A 396 -21.20 -7.15 -1.37
N GLY A 397 -20.19 -7.71 -0.70
CA GLY A 397 -19.52 -8.95 -1.09
C GLY A 397 -19.73 -10.03 -0.03
N LEU A 398 -20.05 -11.24 -0.44
CA LEU A 398 -20.29 -12.39 0.45
C LEU A 398 -19.50 -13.60 -0.01
N ALA A 399 -18.70 -14.17 0.89
CA ALA A 399 -18.04 -15.46 0.72
C ALA A 399 -18.58 -16.45 1.77
N CYS A 400 -19.31 -17.46 1.33
CA CYS A 400 -19.93 -18.47 2.20
C CYS A 400 -20.05 -19.84 1.53
N SER A 401 -20.55 -20.85 2.26
CA SER A 401 -20.66 -22.20 1.71
C SER A 401 -21.66 -22.34 0.55
N ASP A 402 -22.60 -21.40 0.41
CA ASP A 402 -23.50 -21.33 -0.77
C ASP A 402 -22.84 -20.68 -2.00
N GLY A 403 -21.67 -20.06 -1.83
CA GLY A 403 -20.91 -19.46 -2.94
C GLY A 403 -20.36 -18.05 -2.69
N LEU A 404 -19.82 -17.47 -3.76
CA LEU A 404 -19.29 -16.11 -3.80
C LEU A 404 -20.33 -15.21 -4.47
N PHE A 405 -20.69 -14.11 -3.79
CA PHE A 405 -21.66 -13.15 -4.28
C PHE A 405 -21.09 -11.73 -4.29
N PHE A 406 -21.40 -10.98 -5.35
CA PHE A 406 -21.19 -9.53 -5.40
C PHE A 406 -22.51 -8.86 -5.73
N ALA A 407 -22.99 -8.01 -4.83
CA ALA A 407 -24.38 -7.56 -4.79
C ALA A 407 -25.32 -8.78 -4.94
N ARG A 408 -26.22 -8.76 -5.93
CA ARG A 408 -27.16 -9.88 -6.20
C ARG A 408 -26.59 -10.96 -7.12
N ARG A 409 -25.38 -10.80 -7.65
CA ARG A 409 -24.79 -11.75 -8.60
C ARG A 409 -24.11 -12.90 -7.87
N HIS A 410 -24.53 -14.13 -8.15
CA HIS A 410 -23.87 -15.37 -7.71
C HIS A 410 -22.73 -15.70 -8.69
N VAL A 411 -21.50 -15.39 -8.29
CA VAL A 411 -20.30 -15.45 -9.15
C VAL A 411 -19.67 -16.84 -9.14
N ASN A 412 -19.56 -17.45 -7.97
CA ASN A 412 -19.14 -18.85 -7.80
C ASN A 412 -20.25 -19.60 -7.07
N LYS A 413 -20.65 -20.77 -7.60
CA LYS A 413 -21.72 -21.60 -7.06
C LYS A 413 -21.22 -22.73 -6.16
N GLU A 414 -19.91 -22.92 -6.07
CA GLU A 414 -19.27 -23.90 -5.19
C GLU A 414 -18.99 -23.29 -3.81
N ASP A 415 -18.66 -24.14 -2.84
CA ASP A 415 -18.29 -23.71 -1.50
C ASP A 415 -17.18 -22.65 -1.55
N SER A 416 -17.54 -21.45 -1.10
CA SER A 416 -16.68 -20.28 -1.10
C SER A 416 -16.42 -19.77 0.32
N ALA A 417 -16.70 -20.55 1.35
CA ALA A 417 -16.30 -20.26 2.74
C ALA A 417 -14.83 -20.63 2.94
N ASN A 418 -13.92 -19.97 2.20
CA ASN A 418 -12.49 -20.18 2.25
C ASN A 418 -11.73 -18.87 2.05
N TRP A 419 -10.43 -18.88 2.35
CA TRP A 419 -9.59 -17.69 2.35
C TRP A 419 -9.48 -17.06 0.97
N GLU A 420 -9.40 -17.85 -0.10
CA GLU A 420 -9.24 -17.34 -1.46
C GLU A 420 -10.46 -16.49 -1.88
N GLN A 421 -11.67 -17.01 -1.67
CA GLN A 421 -12.89 -16.28 -2.05
C GLN A 421 -13.14 -15.09 -1.12
N ALA A 422 -12.82 -15.21 0.17
CA ALA A 422 -12.83 -14.09 1.10
C ALA A 422 -11.87 -12.97 0.66
N ARG A 423 -10.65 -13.31 0.21
CA ARG A 423 -9.70 -12.33 -0.35
C ARG A 423 -10.26 -11.66 -1.60
N ARG A 424 -10.97 -12.37 -2.47
CA ARG A 424 -11.65 -11.75 -3.63
C ARG A 424 -12.70 -10.71 -3.22
N VAL A 425 -13.38 -10.89 -2.08
CA VAL A 425 -14.27 -9.86 -1.50
C VAL A 425 -13.48 -8.61 -1.13
N LEU A 426 -12.36 -8.76 -0.44
CA LEU A 426 -11.52 -7.64 0.01
C LEU A 426 -10.82 -6.91 -1.15
N LEU A 427 -10.53 -7.60 -2.26
CA LEU A 427 -9.91 -7.03 -3.45
C LEU A 427 -10.90 -6.21 -4.31
N ASN A 428 -12.20 -6.51 -4.23
CA ASN A 428 -13.19 -5.94 -5.14
C ASN A 428 -13.55 -4.48 -4.77
N ARG A 429 -13.11 -3.53 -5.58
CA ARG A 429 -13.34 -2.08 -5.41
C ARG A 429 -14.81 -1.65 -5.40
N SER A 430 -15.73 -2.49 -5.87
CA SER A 430 -17.17 -2.18 -5.84
C SER A 430 -17.84 -2.57 -4.52
N VAL A 431 -17.16 -3.31 -3.65
CA VAL A 431 -17.71 -3.78 -2.38
C VAL A 431 -17.58 -2.69 -1.32
N GLN A 432 -18.71 -2.24 -0.79
CA GLN A 432 -18.82 -1.26 0.29
C GLN A 432 -19.01 -1.92 1.67
N ALA A 433 -19.43 -3.18 1.72
CA ALA A 433 -19.49 -3.98 2.95
C ALA A 433 -19.26 -5.47 2.65
N GLY A 434 -18.45 -6.14 3.46
CA GLY A 434 -18.09 -7.55 3.27
C GLY A 434 -18.65 -8.46 4.36
N VAL A 435 -19.14 -9.63 3.99
CA VAL A 435 -19.56 -10.69 4.91
C VAL A 435 -18.81 -11.97 4.56
N ILE A 436 -18.09 -12.54 5.54
CA ILE A 436 -17.20 -13.67 5.32
C ILE A 436 -17.52 -14.76 6.35
N GLU A 437 -17.87 -15.94 5.85
CA GLU A 437 -18.04 -17.15 6.66
C GLU A 437 -16.69 -17.83 6.90
N ASN A 438 -16.41 -18.17 8.15
CA ASN A 438 -15.19 -18.87 8.57
C ASN A 438 -15.55 -20.13 9.35
N SER A 439 -15.21 -21.30 8.80
CA SER A 439 -15.31 -22.58 9.52
C SER A 439 -14.12 -22.77 10.48
N SER A 440 -14.26 -23.67 11.45
CA SER A 440 -13.17 -24.09 12.33
C SER A 440 -11.95 -24.57 11.54
N ARG A 441 -12.19 -25.37 10.49
CA ARG A 441 -11.14 -25.86 9.58
C ARG A 441 -10.42 -24.70 8.88
N VAL A 442 -11.15 -23.76 8.28
CA VAL A 442 -10.55 -22.62 7.56
C VAL A 442 -9.70 -21.77 8.50
N ILE A 443 -10.19 -21.46 9.70
CA ILE A 443 -9.42 -20.71 10.71
C ILE A 443 -8.10 -21.43 11.04
N LEU A 444 -8.11 -22.75 11.15
CA LEU A 444 -6.93 -23.55 11.50
C LEU A 444 -5.95 -23.76 10.34
N THR A 445 -6.45 -23.93 9.11
CA THR A 445 -5.62 -24.30 7.95
C THR A 445 -5.16 -23.10 7.13
N GLU A 446 -6.01 -22.08 7.01
CA GLU A 446 -5.80 -20.93 6.13
C GLU A 446 -5.74 -19.60 6.91
N GLY A 447 -6.28 -19.58 8.12
CA GLY A 447 -6.45 -18.35 8.90
C GLY A 447 -7.61 -17.49 8.40
N LEU A 448 -7.68 -16.25 8.87
CA LEU A 448 -8.66 -15.28 8.40
C LEU A 448 -8.10 -14.48 7.23
N ALA A 449 -8.95 -14.16 6.25
CA ALA A 449 -8.56 -13.33 5.10
C ALA A 449 -8.39 -11.84 5.45
N TYR A 450 -8.84 -11.43 6.63
CA TYR A 450 -8.77 -10.06 7.16
C TYR A 450 -8.12 -10.08 8.55
N ASP A 451 -7.53 -8.95 8.92
CA ASP A 451 -6.87 -8.72 10.20
C ASP A 451 -7.82 -8.24 11.32
N ARG A 452 -8.85 -7.48 10.95
CA ARG A 452 -9.88 -6.93 11.83
C ARG A 452 -11.25 -6.87 11.17
N CYS A 453 -12.31 -6.91 11.97
CA CYS A 453 -13.71 -6.79 11.52
C CYS A 453 -14.53 -5.86 12.42
N GLN A 454 -15.59 -5.26 11.85
CA GLN A 454 -16.52 -4.43 12.63
C GLN A 454 -17.46 -5.30 13.47
N VAL A 455 -17.86 -6.46 12.94
CA VAL A 455 -18.76 -7.38 13.64
C VAL A 455 -18.21 -8.81 13.56
N GLY A 456 -17.96 -9.42 14.72
CA GLY A 456 -17.62 -10.83 14.83
C GLY A 456 -18.79 -11.62 15.38
N ILE A 457 -19.33 -12.58 14.62
CA ILE A 457 -20.46 -13.41 15.03
C ILE A 457 -19.98 -14.81 15.39
N VAL A 458 -20.38 -15.32 16.55
CA VAL A 458 -20.21 -16.73 16.94
C VAL A 458 -21.59 -17.34 17.19
N THR A 459 -21.99 -18.28 16.34
CA THR A 459 -23.37 -18.79 16.34
C THR A 459 -23.65 -19.83 17.44
N ASN A 460 -22.82 -20.86 17.55
CA ASN A 460 -22.96 -21.97 18.51
C ASN A 460 -21.71 -22.85 18.49
N LEU A 461 -21.54 -23.67 19.53
CA LEU A 461 -20.56 -24.75 19.61
C LEU A 461 -21.26 -26.11 19.62
N ASP A 462 -20.96 -26.96 18.65
CA ASP A 462 -21.30 -28.39 18.70
C ASP A 462 -20.06 -29.18 19.15
N PRO A 463 -20.14 -29.93 20.27
CA PRO A 463 -19.07 -30.83 20.69
C PRO A 463 -18.65 -31.88 19.64
N ALA A 464 -19.48 -32.16 18.63
CA ALA A 464 -19.17 -33.06 17.53
C ALA A 464 -18.33 -32.43 16.40
N ASP A 465 -18.15 -31.11 16.37
CA ASP A 465 -17.41 -30.36 15.33
C ASP A 465 -15.87 -30.46 15.50
N THR A 466 -15.40 -31.62 15.98
CA THR A 466 -13.99 -31.92 16.20
C THR A 466 -13.24 -32.12 14.87
N LEU A 467 -11.95 -31.80 14.86
CA LEU A 467 -11.04 -31.98 13.72
C LEU A 467 -9.79 -32.73 14.18
N PRO A 468 -9.86 -34.06 14.36
CA PRO A 468 -8.75 -34.86 14.92
C PRO A 468 -7.48 -34.80 14.07
N ASP A 469 -7.60 -34.64 12.76
CA ASP A 469 -6.49 -34.45 11.83
C ASP A 469 -5.70 -33.15 12.08
N LEU A 470 -6.30 -32.20 12.79
CA LEU A 470 -5.72 -30.93 13.21
C LEU A 470 -5.53 -30.86 14.73
N TYR A 471 -5.56 -32.00 15.43
CA TYR A 471 -5.40 -32.11 16.88
C TYR A 471 -6.49 -31.39 17.71
N ILE A 472 -7.67 -31.19 17.13
CA ILE A 472 -8.85 -30.65 17.82
C ILE A 472 -9.79 -31.81 18.13
N THR A 473 -9.78 -32.27 19.38
CA THR A 473 -10.54 -33.43 19.85
C THR A 473 -11.56 -33.09 20.94
N GLU A 474 -11.41 -31.93 21.58
CA GLU A 474 -12.25 -31.50 22.70
C GLU A 474 -13.00 -30.20 22.40
N VAL A 475 -14.20 -30.05 22.96
CA VAL A 475 -15.04 -28.85 22.75
C VAL A 475 -14.36 -27.55 23.19
N ASP A 476 -13.53 -27.58 24.23
CA ASP A 476 -12.75 -26.42 24.69
C ASP A 476 -11.75 -25.94 23.63
N GLN A 477 -11.19 -26.87 22.84
CA GLN A 477 -10.30 -26.52 21.75
C GLN A 477 -11.07 -25.86 20.61
N ILE A 478 -12.29 -26.32 20.30
CA ILE A 478 -13.17 -25.69 19.31
C ILE A 478 -13.53 -24.26 19.74
N ALA A 479 -13.86 -24.07 21.03
CA ALA A 479 -14.14 -22.75 21.57
C ALA A 479 -12.95 -21.79 21.40
N ASN A 480 -11.72 -22.28 21.62
CA ASN A 480 -10.50 -21.50 21.37
C ASN A 480 -10.31 -21.15 19.88
N VAL A 481 -10.75 -22.01 18.95
CA VAL A 481 -10.71 -21.70 17.51
C VAL A 481 -11.70 -20.58 17.18
N PHE A 482 -12.96 -20.70 17.60
CA PHE A 482 -13.99 -19.68 17.32
C PHE A 482 -13.72 -18.35 18.03
N ARG A 483 -13.04 -18.36 19.17
CA ARG A 483 -12.54 -17.16 19.85
C ARG A 483 -11.73 -16.26 18.90
N THR A 484 -11.02 -16.82 17.93
CA THR A 484 -10.26 -16.05 16.92
C THR A 484 -11.14 -14.99 16.25
N GLN A 485 -12.43 -15.27 16.04
CA GLN A 485 -13.37 -14.32 15.44
C GLN A 485 -13.70 -13.14 16.37
N VAL A 486 -13.62 -13.34 17.69
CA VAL A 486 -13.83 -12.33 18.72
C VAL A 486 -12.55 -11.48 18.92
N ASP A 487 -11.37 -12.11 18.88
CA ASP A 487 -10.08 -11.44 19.05
C ASP A 487 -9.76 -10.42 17.93
N VAL A 488 -10.43 -10.51 16.78
CA VAL A 488 -10.24 -9.59 15.64
C VAL A 488 -11.33 -8.52 15.52
N VAL A 489 -12.22 -8.40 16.49
CA VAL A 489 -13.23 -7.33 16.52
C VAL A 489 -12.54 -6.00 16.85
N LEU A 490 -12.84 -4.96 16.07
CA LEU A 490 -12.35 -3.60 16.35
C LEU A 490 -12.90 -3.06 17.68
N SER A 491 -12.17 -2.15 18.32
CA SER A 491 -12.60 -1.53 19.58
C SER A 491 -13.88 -0.68 19.44
N ASP A 492 -14.17 -0.17 18.24
CA ASP A 492 -15.43 0.49 17.88
C ASP A 492 -16.45 -0.47 17.22
N GLY A 493 -16.11 -1.76 17.12
CA GLY A 493 -16.94 -2.84 16.63
C GLY A 493 -17.74 -3.54 17.72
N ALA A 494 -18.33 -4.69 17.40
CA ALA A 494 -18.98 -5.54 18.39
C ALA A 494 -18.86 -7.04 18.10
N ALA A 495 -18.76 -7.84 19.16
CA ALA A 495 -18.98 -9.28 19.09
C ALA A 495 -20.48 -9.59 19.30
N VAL A 496 -21.04 -10.40 18.40
CA VAL A 496 -22.41 -10.90 18.45
C VAL A 496 -22.38 -12.36 18.87
N LEU A 497 -22.81 -12.61 20.11
CA LEU A 497 -22.57 -13.89 20.79
C LEU A 497 -23.90 -14.54 21.20
N ASN A 498 -23.99 -15.85 21.05
CA ASN A 498 -25.14 -16.61 21.48
C ASN A 498 -25.14 -16.76 23.01
N ALA A 499 -26.17 -16.24 23.67
CA ALA A 499 -26.37 -16.36 25.12
C ALA A 499 -27.01 -17.69 25.54
N ASP A 500 -27.54 -18.46 24.59
CA ASP A 500 -28.07 -19.81 24.86
C ASP A 500 -26.94 -20.86 24.96
N ASP A 501 -25.68 -20.46 24.70
CA ASP A 501 -24.48 -21.29 24.80
C ASP A 501 -23.46 -20.63 25.75
N ASP A 502 -23.32 -21.18 26.96
CA ASP A 502 -22.43 -20.63 27.99
C ASP A 502 -20.99 -20.45 27.51
N ARG A 503 -20.49 -21.34 26.64
CA ARG A 503 -19.10 -21.29 26.16
C ARG A 503 -18.90 -20.15 25.18
N VAL A 504 -19.88 -19.94 24.30
CA VAL A 504 -19.91 -18.77 23.41
C VAL A 504 -20.07 -17.49 24.22
N ALA A 505 -20.99 -17.47 25.19
CA ALA A 505 -21.24 -16.30 26.02
C ALA A 505 -20.00 -15.88 26.84
N ASN A 506 -19.22 -16.85 27.33
CA ASN A 506 -17.98 -16.61 28.05
C ASN A 506 -16.87 -15.96 27.20
N MET A 507 -17.00 -15.94 25.87
CA MET A 507 -16.06 -15.20 25.00
C MET A 507 -16.22 -13.68 25.14
N ALA A 508 -17.32 -13.19 25.71
CA ALA A 508 -17.59 -11.77 25.86
C ALA A 508 -16.50 -11.01 26.64
N SER A 509 -15.82 -11.66 27.59
CA SER A 509 -14.75 -11.02 28.36
C SER A 509 -13.44 -10.87 27.58
N LEU A 510 -13.35 -11.42 26.37
CA LEU A 510 -12.16 -11.44 25.54
C LEU A 510 -12.25 -10.44 24.37
N CYS A 511 -13.41 -9.80 24.18
CA CYS A 511 -13.59 -8.80 23.13
C CYS A 511 -13.17 -7.42 23.62
N ASP A 512 -12.43 -6.70 22.79
CA ASP A 512 -12.06 -5.29 23.03
C ASP A 512 -13.18 -4.30 22.65
N GLY A 513 -14.16 -4.73 21.85
CA GLY A 513 -15.31 -3.94 21.39
C GLY A 513 -16.57 -4.11 22.25
N ASP A 514 -17.73 -3.68 21.71
CA ASP A 514 -19.01 -3.87 22.38
C ASP A 514 -19.48 -5.34 22.29
N ILE A 515 -20.38 -5.75 23.19
CA ILE A 515 -20.96 -7.09 23.21
C ILE A 515 -22.47 -6.99 22.98
N VAL A 516 -22.95 -7.71 21.97
CA VAL A 516 -24.38 -7.88 21.72
C VAL A 516 -24.75 -9.35 21.84
N PHE A 517 -25.45 -9.69 22.92
CA PHE A 517 -25.97 -11.05 23.07
C PHE A 517 -27.23 -11.25 22.25
N PHE A 518 -27.36 -12.45 21.67
CA PHE A 518 -28.63 -12.92 21.14
C PHE A 518 -29.06 -14.24 21.78
N GLY A 519 -30.36 -14.50 21.88
CA GLY A 519 -30.86 -15.74 22.46
C GLY A 519 -32.37 -15.94 22.38
N MET A 520 -32.81 -17.19 22.49
CA MET A 520 -34.23 -17.56 22.42
C MET A 520 -35.02 -17.14 23.66
N ASP A 521 -34.37 -17.05 24.81
CA ASP A 521 -34.98 -16.66 26.08
C ASP A 521 -34.46 -15.31 26.57
N GLY A 522 -35.29 -14.27 26.45
CA GLY A 522 -35.00 -12.93 26.96
C GLY A 522 -34.89 -12.81 28.48
N GLU A 523 -35.30 -13.84 29.22
CA GLU A 523 -35.19 -13.92 30.69
C GLU A 523 -33.98 -14.77 31.14
N SER A 524 -33.14 -15.24 30.21
CA SER A 524 -31.92 -15.96 30.56
C SER A 524 -31.03 -15.12 31.48
N ALA A 525 -30.35 -15.77 32.43
CA ALA A 525 -29.53 -15.07 33.41
C ALA A 525 -28.42 -14.21 32.76
N ILE A 526 -27.88 -14.67 31.63
CA ILE A 526 -26.87 -13.96 30.83
C ILE A 526 -27.46 -12.68 30.23
N ILE A 527 -28.59 -12.77 29.52
CA ILE A 527 -29.23 -11.60 28.89
C ILE A 527 -29.74 -10.62 29.94
N ALA A 528 -30.41 -11.11 30.99
CA ALA A 528 -30.93 -10.28 32.07
C ALA A 528 -29.82 -9.48 32.77
N ARG A 529 -28.68 -10.12 33.06
CA ARG A 529 -27.50 -9.45 33.62
C ARG A 529 -26.94 -8.42 32.66
N HIS A 530 -26.68 -8.79 31.41
CA HIS A 530 -26.11 -7.90 30.39
C HIS A 530 -26.95 -6.64 30.18
N ARG A 531 -28.27 -6.79 30.18
CA ARG A 531 -29.22 -5.68 30.11
C ARG A 531 -29.24 -4.81 31.36
N SER A 532 -29.04 -5.39 32.53
CA SER A 532 -28.94 -4.62 33.78
C SER A 532 -27.72 -3.68 33.78
N GLU A 533 -26.68 -4.04 33.02
CA GLU A 533 -25.47 -3.24 32.78
C GLU A 533 -25.66 -2.19 31.66
N GLY A 534 -26.87 -2.08 31.10
CA GLY A 534 -27.22 -1.07 30.08
C GLY A 534 -26.78 -1.41 28.67
N ARG A 535 -26.46 -2.68 28.38
CA ARG A 535 -25.92 -3.12 27.10
C ARG A 535 -27.00 -3.65 26.14
N ARG A 536 -26.60 -3.83 24.88
CA ARG A 536 -27.46 -4.27 23.77
C ARG A 536 -27.70 -5.79 23.77
N ALA A 537 -28.93 -6.22 23.51
CA ALA A 537 -29.27 -7.63 23.32
C ALA A 537 -30.43 -7.79 22.32
N VAL A 538 -30.50 -8.95 21.65
CA VAL A 538 -31.58 -9.31 20.70
C VAL A 538 -32.16 -10.67 21.08
N PHE A 539 -33.44 -10.73 21.44
CA PHE A 539 -34.03 -11.97 21.94
C PHE A 539 -35.49 -12.15 21.55
N VAL A 540 -36.05 -13.34 21.80
CA VAL A 540 -37.48 -13.60 21.62
C VAL A 540 -38.24 -13.36 22.92
N ARG A 541 -39.38 -12.66 22.84
CA ARG A 541 -40.33 -12.50 23.94
C ARG A 541 -41.75 -12.57 23.42
N GLY A 542 -42.54 -13.52 23.93
CA GLY A 542 -43.93 -13.69 23.52
C GLY A 542 -44.12 -13.99 22.02
N GLY A 543 -43.14 -14.62 21.37
CA GLY A 543 -43.16 -14.88 19.91
C GLY A 543 -42.69 -13.70 19.05
N VAL A 544 -42.23 -12.61 19.65
CA VAL A 544 -41.74 -11.40 18.96
C VAL A 544 -40.22 -11.29 19.14
N ILE A 545 -39.50 -10.92 18.08
CA ILE A 545 -38.09 -10.51 18.15
C ILE A 545 -38.01 -9.12 18.77
N VAL A 546 -37.21 -8.94 19.80
CA VAL A 546 -37.05 -7.69 20.55
C VAL A 546 -35.60 -7.23 20.48
N LEU A 547 -35.40 -5.95 20.12
CA LEU A 547 -34.15 -5.24 20.28
C LEU A 547 -34.16 -4.57 21.66
N ALA A 548 -33.17 -4.83 22.50
CA ALA A 548 -33.08 -4.23 23.82
C ALA A 548 -31.79 -3.44 23.99
N ASN A 549 -31.89 -2.18 24.40
CA ASN A 549 -30.77 -1.37 24.86
C ASN A 549 -30.95 -1.08 26.35
N GLY A 550 -30.29 -1.88 27.19
CA GLY A 550 -30.55 -1.93 28.62
C GLY A 550 -32.03 -2.28 28.92
N ARG A 551 -32.75 -1.34 29.54
CA ARG A 551 -34.16 -1.49 29.90
C ARG A 551 -35.13 -1.11 28.77
N VAL A 552 -34.67 -0.41 27.75
CA VAL A 552 -35.51 -0.01 26.62
C VAL A 552 -35.64 -1.21 25.69
N GLU A 553 -36.87 -1.63 25.42
CA GLU A 553 -37.20 -2.73 24.51
C GLU A 553 -38.01 -2.19 23.33
N THR A 554 -37.58 -2.53 22.13
CA THR A 554 -38.25 -2.22 20.89
C THR A 554 -38.66 -3.52 20.19
N PRO A 555 -39.96 -3.80 20.03
CA PRO A 555 -40.42 -4.98 19.30
C PRO A 555 -40.17 -4.81 17.80
N LEU A 556 -39.43 -5.74 17.20
CA LEU A 556 -39.09 -5.73 15.78
C LEU A 556 -40.18 -6.40 14.93
N THR A 557 -40.40 -7.71 15.07
CA THR A 557 -41.46 -8.44 14.33
C THR A 557 -41.80 -9.78 14.99
N ASP A 558 -42.97 -10.33 14.66
CA ASP A 558 -43.36 -11.68 15.04
C ASP A 558 -42.46 -12.70 14.36
N VAL A 559 -41.96 -13.67 15.13
CA VAL A 559 -41.17 -14.78 14.63
C VAL A 559 -41.92 -15.55 13.53
N ALA A 560 -43.26 -15.64 13.67
CA ALA A 560 -44.12 -16.31 12.70
C ALA A 560 -44.26 -15.58 11.35
N ALA A 561 -43.98 -14.27 11.30
CA ALA A 561 -44.00 -13.49 10.06
C ALA A 561 -42.78 -13.76 9.18
N ILE A 562 -41.72 -14.37 9.73
CA ILE A 562 -40.47 -14.64 9.01
C ILE A 562 -40.57 -16.00 8.31
N PRO A 563 -40.54 -16.07 6.95
CA PRO A 563 -40.75 -17.32 6.21
C PRO A 563 -39.78 -18.44 6.59
N LEU A 564 -38.52 -18.09 6.85
CA LEU A 564 -37.45 -19.02 7.21
C LEU A 564 -37.74 -19.81 8.50
N THR A 565 -38.51 -19.26 9.44
CA THR A 565 -38.79 -19.89 10.74
C THR A 565 -39.93 -20.91 10.66
N LYS A 566 -40.64 -20.98 9.52
CA LYS A 566 -41.86 -21.78 9.30
C LYS A 566 -42.88 -21.60 10.43
N GLY A 567 -43.31 -20.36 10.64
CA GLY A 567 -44.27 -20.02 11.70
C GLY A 567 -43.68 -20.14 13.11
N GLY A 568 -42.36 -19.99 13.28
CA GLY A 568 -41.64 -20.13 14.55
C GLY A 568 -41.37 -21.57 15.00
N THR A 569 -41.64 -22.57 14.16
CA THR A 569 -41.44 -23.99 14.49
C THR A 569 -40.00 -24.49 14.33
N GLN A 570 -39.10 -23.64 13.82
CA GLN A 570 -37.67 -23.97 13.62
C GLN A 570 -36.76 -23.13 14.53
N PRO A 571 -36.51 -23.52 15.79
CA PRO A 571 -35.73 -22.73 16.75
C PRO A 571 -34.35 -22.33 16.26
N GLN A 572 -33.64 -23.24 15.59
CA GLN A 572 -32.31 -22.96 15.01
C GLN A 572 -32.36 -21.81 13.99
N GLN A 573 -33.42 -21.73 13.17
CA GLN A 573 -33.58 -20.64 12.23
C GLN A 573 -33.93 -19.33 12.91
N VAL A 574 -34.68 -19.38 14.01
CA VAL A 574 -34.92 -18.20 14.84
C VAL A 574 -33.60 -17.66 15.41
N CYS A 575 -32.75 -18.52 16.00
CA CYS A 575 -31.42 -18.14 16.46
C CYS A 575 -30.58 -17.48 15.35
N ASN A 576 -30.56 -18.05 14.15
CA ASN A 576 -29.84 -17.48 13.00
C ASN A 576 -30.35 -16.06 12.65
N VAL A 577 -31.66 -15.86 12.70
CA VAL A 577 -32.25 -14.52 12.46
C VAL A 577 -31.85 -13.55 13.56
N LEU A 578 -31.89 -13.94 14.83
CA LEU A 578 -31.50 -13.08 15.95
C LEU A 578 -30.04 -12.62 15.82
N ALA A 579 -29.12 -13.53 15.47
CA ALA A 579 -27.72 -13.21 15.23
C ALA A 579 -27.54 -12.21 14.08
N ALA A 580 -28.25 -12.41 12.97
CA ALA A 580 -28.16 -11.51 11.81
C ALA A 580 -28.76 -10.13 12.09
N VAL A 581 -29.87 -10.07 12.83
CA VAL A 581 -30.50 -8.81 13.28
C VAL A 581 -29.57 -8.06 14.23
N ALA A 582 -28.93 -8.75 15.19
CA ALA A 582 -27.96 -8.14 16.09
C ALA A 582 -26.78 -7.53 15.32
N ALA A 583 -26.24 -8.24 14.32
CA ALA A 583 -25.16 -7.73 13.47
C ALA A 583 -25.59 -6.49 12.65
N ALA A 584 -26.76 -6.53 12.02
CA ALA A 584 -27.28 -5.39 11.27
C ALA A 584 -27.55 -4.18 12.18
N TRP A 585 -28.03 -4.41 13.40
CA TRP A 585 -28.25 -3.35 14.38
C TRP A 585 -26.94 -2.71 14.85
N VAL A 586 -25.87 -3.50 15.02
CA VAL A 586 -24.53 -2.97 15.29
C VAL A 586 -24.04 -2.07 14.15
N LEU A 587 -24.31 -2.46 12.91
CA LEU A 587 -23.92 -1.71 11.71
C LEU A 587 -24.84 -0.50 11.42
N GLY A 588 -25.84 -0.24 12.26
CA GLY A 588 -26.70 0.93 12.14
C GLY A 588 -27.81 0.81 11.10
N VAL A 589 -28.15 -0.41 10.65
CA VAL A 589 -29.29 -0.63 9.75
C VAL A 589 -30.59 -0.26 10.47
N ASP A 590 -31.45 0.52 9.80
CA ASP A 590 -32.72 0.97 10.36
C ASP A 590 -33.68 -0.18 10.69
N GLU A 591 -34.46 -0.04 11.77
CA GLU A 591 -35.37 -1.08 12.25
C GLU A 591 -36.41 -1.50 11.21
N ALA A 592 -36.94 -0.56 10.42
CA ALA A 592 -37.92 -0.88 9.37
C ALA A 592 -37.27 -1.68 8.23
N LEU A 593 -36.01 -1.39 7.91
CA LEU A 593 -35.23 -2.14 6.90
C LEU A 593 -34.87 -3.53 7.42
N MET A 594 -34.47 -3.65 8.68
CA MET A 594 -34.22 -4.95 9.33
C MET A 594 -35.47 -5.82 9.29
N ARG A 595 -36.63 -5.29 9.71
CA ARG A 595 -37.93 -5.98 9.65
C ARG A 595 -38.25 -6.45 8.23
N THR A 596 -38.24 -5.52 7.28
CA THR A 596 -38.57 -5.82 5.88
C THR A 596 -37.63 -6.89 5.30
N GLY A 597 -36.34 -6.80 5.63
CA GLY A 597 -35.34 -7.71 5.09
C GLY A 597 -35.45 -9.14 5.59
N ILE A 598 -35.80 -9.35 6.86
CA ILE A 598 -36.02 -10.69 7.40
C ILE A 598 -37.38 -11.28 7.00
N GLU A 599 -38.44 -10.47 6.94
CA GLU A 599 -39.78 -10.92 6.52
C GLU A 599 -39.85 -11.30 5.04
N THR A 600 -39.01 -10.69 4.19
CA THR A 600 -38.94 -11.00 2.76
C THR A 600 -37.83 -12.00 2.41
N PHE A 601 -37.03 -12.42 3.38
CA PHE A 601 -35.89 -13.31 3.13
C PHE A 601 -36.36 -14.68 2.60
N GLY A 602 -35.86 -15.06 1.43
CA GLY A 602 -36.20 -16.32 0.77
C GLY A 602 -37.46 -16.30 -0.10
N LEU A 603 -38.22 -15.20 -0.14
CA LEU A 603 -39.38 -15.05 -1.02
C LEU A 603 -39.00 -14.70 -2.47
N ASP A 604 -37.81 -14.11 -2.67
CA ASP A 604 -37.33 -13.58 -3.96
C ASP A 604 -36.68 -14.64 -4.89
N ILE A 605 -36.69 -15.94 -4.54
CA ILE A 605 -35.95 -16.98 -5.31
C ILE A 605 -36.84 -17.74 -6.32
N ALA A 606 -38.13 -17.42 -6.41
CA ALA A 606 -39.00 -17.96 -7.47
C ALA A 606 -39.10 -16.98 -8.66
N GLY A 607 -38.15 -17.05 -9.60
CA GLY A 607 -38.43 -16.70 -11.01
C GLY A 607 -37.93 -15.37 -11.57
N ALA A 608 -36.74 -14.89 -11.21
CA ALA A 608 -36.09 -13.79 -11.95
C ALA A 608 -34.85 -14.29 -12.72
N GLU A 609 -35.07 -14.99 -13.84
CA GLU A 609 -34.09 -14.99 -14.93
C GLU A 609 -34.04 -13.57 -15.49
N VAL A 610 -32.96 -12.85 -15.20
CA VAL A 610 -32.65 -11.61 -15.90
C VAL A 610 -32.26 -12.02 -17.33
N VAL A 611 -33.21 -11.91 -18.26
CA VAL A 611 -32.91 -11.94 -19.69
C VAL A 611 -32.04 -10.71 -19.98
N PRO A 612 -30.80 -10.86 -20.48
CA PRO A 612 -29.99 -9.70 -20.85
C PRO A 612 -30.69 -8.97 -22.01
N ASP A 613 -30.92 -7.67 -21.83
CA ASP A 613 -31.45 -6.80 -22.88
C ASP A 613 -30.46 -6.78 -24.05
N SER A 614 -30.85 -7.43 -25.16
CA SER A 614 -30.03 -7.58 -26.36
C SER A 614 -30.09 -6.37 -27.30
N SER A 615 -30.57 -5.21 -26.83
CA SER A 615 -30.77 -4.01 -27.65
C SER A 615 -29.69 -2.91 -27.50
N ALA A 616 -28.46 -3.25 -27.12
CA ALA A 616 -27.33 -2.31 -27.22
C ALA A 616 -26.69 -2.41 -28.63
N PRO A 617 -26.66 -1.34 -29.44
CA PRO A 617 -26.00 -1.38 -30.74
C PRO A 617 -24.50 -1.56 -30.56
N ALA A 618 -23.94 -2.58 -31.22
CA ALA A 618 -22.51 -2.81 -31.27
C ALA A 618 -21.82 -1.59 -31.93
N LEU A 619 -20.92 -0.94 -31.19
CA LEU A 619 -19.94 -0.02 -31.76
C LEU A 619 -18.89 -0.86 -32.48
N GLU A 620 -19.03 -0.99 -33.80
CA GLU A 620 -17.94 -1.46 -34.66
C GLU A 620 -16.83 -0.39 -34.65
N VAL A 621 -15.72 -0.70 -33.99
CA VAL A 621 -14.46 0.02 -34.17
C VAL A 621 -13.67 -0.77 -35.22
N SER A 622 -13.66 -0.24 -36.45
CA SER A 622 -12.78 -0.71 -37.52
C SER A 622 -11.34 -0.32 -37.20
N VAL A 623 -10.45 -1.33 -37.23
CA VAL A 623 -8.98 -1.24 -37.07
C VAL A 623 -8.34 -0.36 -38.13
#